data_AF-A0A6F9XJ86-F1
#
_entry.id   AF-A0A6F9XJ86-F1
#
_cell.length_a   1.000
_cell.length_b   1.000
_cell.length_c   1.000
_cell.angle_alpha   90.00
_cell.angle_beta   90.00
_cell.angle_gamma   90.00
#
_symmetry.space_group_name_H-M   'P 1'
#
loop_
_entity.id
_entity.type
_entity.pdbx_description
1 polymer ?
#
loop_
_entity_poly.entity_id
_entity_poly.type
_entity_poly.pdbx_seq_one_letter_code
_entity_poly.pdbx_strand_id
1 'polypeptide(L)'
;MNISTSQLQEGMRELVTSLDDYNLDINEISERLERYSDSMQDVFNNVFDEDDSQLLSLMYRGKWNNVHLQAKKLEVIVTEFQAKVDELSNKIESDMDNIRV
;
A
#
# COMPACT_ATOMS: atom_id res chain seq x y z
N MET A 1 -6.16 25.60 27.68
CA MET A 1 -7.13 24.57 27.27
C MET A 1 -6.78 23.32 28.07
N ASN A 2 -7.69 22.80 28.90
CA ASN A 2 -7.45 21.60 29.70
C ASN A 2 -8.20 20.44 29.06
N ILE A 3 -7.48 19.45 28.55
CA ILE A 3 -8.02 18.20 28.02
C ILE A 3 -8.13 17.22 29.19
N SER A 4 -9.29 16.62 29.40
CA SER A 4 -9.43 15.57 30.41
C SER A 4 -8.80 14.26 29.92
N THR A 5 -8.39 13.39 30.84
CA THR A 5 -7.87 12.06 30.53
C THR A 5 -8.82 11.24 29.64
N SER A 6 -10.13 11.37 29.87
CA SER A 6 -11.16 10.72 29.04
C SER A 6 -11.22 11.28 27.61
N GLN A 7 -11.06 12.59 27.42
CA GLN A 7 -11.01 13.20 26.10
C GLN A 7 -9.74 12.81 25.33
N LEU A 8 -8.62 12.66 26.04
CA LEU A 8 -7.38 12.17 25.46
C LEU A 8 -7.51 10.72 24.98
N GLN A 9 -8.09 9.84 25.81
CA GLN A 9 -8.32 8.44 25.46
C GLN A 9 -9.26 8.28 24.26
N GLU A 10 -10.31 9.09 24.17
CA GLU A 10 -11.23 9.04 23.02
C GLU A 10 -10.52 9.46 21.72
N GLY A 11 -9.75 10.57 21.75
CA GLY A 11 -8.98 11.00 20.59
C GLY A 11 -7.91 9.99 20.16
N MET A 12 -7.30 9.28 21.12
CA MET A 12 -6.36 8.20 20.83
C MET A 12 -7.04 6.99 20.15
N ARG A 13 -8.24 6.61 20.60
CA ARG A 13 -9.02 5.54 19.98
C ARG A 13 -9.49 5.90 18.56
N GLU A 14 -9.95 7.13 18.36
CA GLU A 14 -10.33 7.64 17.03
C GLU A 14 -9.13 7.62 16.06
N LEU A 15 -7.93 7.97 16.57
CA LEU A 15 -6.70 7.91 15.79
C LEU A 15 -6.32 6.48 15.39
N VAL A 16 -6.41 5.51 16.30
CA VAL A 16 -6.16 4.09 15.98
C VAL A 16 -7.14 3.59 14.93
N THR A 17 -8.43 3.88 15.08
CA THR A 17 -9.46 3.49 14.10
C THR A 17 -9.14 4.06 12.70
N SER A 18 -8.72 5.33 12.64
CA SER A 18 -8.35 5.98 11.38
C SER A 18 -7.11 5.34 10.74
N LEU A 19 -6.14 4.91 11.56
CA LEU A 19 -4.94 4.20 11.10
C LEU A 19 -5.29 2.82 10.55
N ASP A 20 -6.22 2.10 11.18
CA ASP A 20 -6.72 0.81 10.70
C ASP A 20 -7.46 0.94 9.35
N ASP A 21 -8.29 1.98 9.21
CA ASP A 21 -8.96 2.30 7.94
C ASP A 21 -7.94 2.60 6.83
N TYR A 22 -6.89 3.38 7.12
CA TYR A 22 -5.81 3.60 6.17
C TYR A 22 -5.10 2.30 5.76
N ASN A 23 -4.87 1.39 6.70
CA ASN A 23 -4.28 0.09 6.41
C ASN A 23 -5.14 -0.75 5.45
N LEU A 24 -6.47 -0.70 5.59
CA LEU A 24 -7.41 -1.36 4.67
C LEU A 24 -7.33 -0.76 3.26
N ASP A 25 -7.35 0.57 3.15
CA ASP A 25 -7.23 1.26 1.86
C ASP A 25 -5.92 0.90 1.14
N ILE A 26 -4.84 0.83 1.90
CA ILE A 26 -3.51 0.51 1.35
C ILE A 26 -3.45 -0.94 0.89
N ASN A 27 -4.06 -1.88 1.61
CA ASN A 27 -4.17 -3.27 1.17
C ASN A 27 -4.93 -3.36 -0.17
N GLU A 28 -6.04 -2.63 -0.32
CA GLU A 28 -6.78 -2.60 -1.59
C GLU A 28 -5.91 -2.06 -2.74
N ILE A 29 -5.13 -1.00 -2.49
CA ILE A 29 -4.22 -0.42 -3.48
C ILE A 29 -3.15 -1.46 -3.90
N SER A 30 -2.56 -2.19 -2.95
CA SER A 30 -1.60 -3.26 -3.24
C SER A 30 -2.18 -4.34 -4.14
N GLU A 31 -3.36 -4.87 -3.79
CA GLU A 31 -4.04 -5.90 -4.58
C GLU A 31 -4.39 -5.42 -6.00
N ARG A 32 -4.71 -4.13 -6.15
CA ARG A 32 -5.00 -3.53 -7.46
C ARG A 32 -3.73 -3.38 -8.29
N LEU A 33 -2.61 -3.02 -7.67
CA LEU A 33 -1.32 -2.92 -8.35
C LEU A 33 -0.82 -4.28 -8.82
N GLU A 34 -0.96 -5.31 -7.98
CA GLU A 34 -0.61 -6.69 -8.33
C GLU A 34 -1.43 -7.18 -9.51
N ARG A 35 -2.78 -7.09 -9.42
CA ARG A 35 -3.67 -7.46 -10.53
C ARG A 35 -3.38 -6.70 -11.83
N TYR A 36 -3.03 -5.41 -11.72
CA TYR A 36 -2.66 -4.60 -12.89
C TYR A 36 -1.33 -5.07 -13.51
N SER A 37 -0.33 -5.38 -12.67
CA SER A 37 0.95 -5.94 -13.13
C SER A 37 0.75 -7.27 -13.85
N ASP A 38 -0.04 -8.18 -13.28
CA ASP A 38 -0.32 -9.50 -13.85
C ASP A 38 -1.10 -9.38 -15.17
N SER A 39 -2.16 -8.58 -15.19
CA SER A 39 -2.95 -8.35 -16.41
C SER A 39 -2.10 -7.76 -17.53
N MET A 40 -1.20 -6.84 -17.21
CA MET A 40 -0.28 -6.24 -18.19
C MET A 40 0.75 -7.26 -18.68
N GLN A 41 1.21 -8.17 -17.82
CA GLN A 41 2.12 -9.25 -18.19
C GLN A 41 1.43 -10.25 -19.11
N ASP A 42 0.17 -10.62 -18.84
CA ASP A 42 -0.63 -11.50 -19.69
C ASP A 42 -0.89 -10.89 -21.06
N VAL A 43 -1.26 -9.60 -21.13
CA VAL A 43 -1.40 -8.88 -22.40
C VAL A 43 -0.08 -8.86 -23.17
N PHE A 44 1.04 -8.64 -22.48
CA PHE A 44 2.36 -8.68 -23.11
C PHE A 44 2.65 -10.08 -23.69
N ASN A 45 2.51 -11.14 -22.89
CA ASN A 45 2.75 -12.50 -23.34
C ASN A 45 1.84 -12.87 -24.52
N ASN A 46 0.53 -12.59 -24.43
CA ASN A 46 -0.41 -12.92 -25.51
C ASN A 46 -0.15 -12.14 -26.81
N VAL A 47 0.17 -10.85 -26.73
CA VAL A 47 0.42 -10.01 -27.92
C VAL A 47 1.78 -10.32 -28.57
N PHE A 48 2.76 -10.78 -27.79
CA PHE A 48 4.13 -10.96 -28.26
C PHE A 48 4.55 -12.42 -28.46
N ASP A 49 3.81 -13.41 -27.94
CA ASP A 49 3.98 -14.83 -28.26
C ASP A 49 3.23 -15.23 -29.56
N GLU A 50 2.24 -14.45 -30.02
CA GLU A 50 1.63 -14.60 -31.35
C GLU A 50 2.51 -13.96 -32.46
N ASP A 51 3.63 -14.63 -32.72
CA ASP A 51 4.32 -14.87 -34.00
C ASP A 51 4.79 -13.74 -34.96
N ASP A 52 4.58 -12.42 -34.80
CA ASP A 52 5.06 -11.50 -35.88
C ASP A 52 5.48 -10.05 -35.54
N SER A 53 5.81 -9.71 -34.29
CA SER A 53 6.39 -8.38 -34.04
C SER A 53 7.44 -8.28 -32.95
N GLN A 54 8.63 -8.83 -33.23
CA GLN A 54 9.85 -8.55 -32.46
C GLN A 54 10.12 -7.04 -32.31
N LEU A 55 9.72 -6.22 -33.30
CA LEU A 55 9.89 -4.77 -33.25
C LEU A 55 8.94 -4.09 -32.25
N LEU A 56 7.65 -4.46 -32.22
CA LEU A 56 6.72 -3.97 -31.21
C LEU A 56 7.14 -4.44 -29.82
N SER A 57 7.56 -5.70 -29.69
CA SER A 57 8.14 -6.25 -28.44
C SER A 57 9.31 -5.37 -27.95
N LEU A 58 10.30 -5.08 -28.81
CA LEU A 58 11.43 -4.21 -28.46
C LEU A 58 11.01 -2.78 -28.09
N MET A 59 10.06 -2.19 -28.82
CA MET A 59 9.59 -0.82 -28.55
C MET A 59 8.82 -0.70 -27.23
N TYR A 60 8.03 -1.70 -26.87
CA TYR A 60 7.17 -1.65 -25.67
C TYR A 60 7.80 -2.31 -24.44
N ARG A 61 8.78 -3.20 -24.58
CA ARG A 61 9.50 -3.83 -23.46
C ARG A 61 10.14 -2.81 -22.52
N GLY A 62 10.71 -1.73 -23.05
CA GLY A 62 11.27 -0.65 -22.23
C GLY A 62 10.21 0.09 -21.41
N LYS A 63 9.02 0.31 -22.00
CA LYS A 63 7.89 0.94 -21.30
C LYS A 63 7.30 0.00 -20.24
N TRP A 64 7.17 -1.30 -20.55
CA TRP A 64 6.74 -2.33 -19.60
C TRP A 64 7.68 -2.43 -18.41
N ASN A 65 8.99 -2.56 -18.65
CA ASN A 65 10.00 -2.59 -17.59
C ASN A 65 9.88 -1.37 -16.68
N ASN A 66 9.63 -0.19 -17.25
CA ASN A 66 9.44 1.02 -16.45
C ASN A 66 8.15 0.96 -15.62
N VAL A 67 7.01 0.58 -16.19
CA VAL A 67 5.73 0.45 -15.46
C VAL A 67 5.85 -0.58 -14.33
N HIS A 68 6.42 -1.75 -14.62
CA HIS A 68 6.67 -2.80 -13.64
C HIS A 68 7.60 -2.31 -12.53
N LEU A 69 8.68 -1.60 -12.86
CA LEU A 69 9.59 -1.02 -11.87
C LEU A 69 8.90 0.03 -10.99
N GLN A 70 8.03 0.88 -11.55
CA GLN A 70 7.27 1.85 -10.75
C GLN A 70 6.25 1.15 -9.85
N ALA A 71 5.58 0.10 -10.33
CA ALA A 71 4.68 -0.72 -9.53
C ALA A 71 5.43 -1.37 -8.35
N LYS A 72 6.61 -1.94 -8.59
CA LYS A 72 7.47 -2.49 -7.52
C LYS A 72 7.94 -1.45 -6.52
N LYS A 73 8.28 -0.24 -6.97
CA LYS A 73 8.60 0.86 -6.05
C LYS A 73 7.41 1.25 -5.18
N LEU A 74 6.22 1.30 -5.77
CA LEU A 74 5.00 1.63 -5.05
C LEU A 74 4.64 0.56 -4.01
N GLU A 75 4.81 -0.72 -4.36
CA GLU A 75 4.64 -1.87 -3.45
C GLU A 75 5.56 -1.76 -2.22
N VAL A 76 6.84 -1.38 -2.41
CA VAL A 76 7.78 -1.15 -1.30
C VAL A 76 7.32 0.01 -0.42
N ILE A 77 6.97 1.16 -1.02
CA ILE A 77 6.50 2.34 -0.28
C ILE A 77 5.25 2.01 0.55
N VAL A 78 4.31 1.28 -0.05
CA VAL A 78 3.10 0.82 0.62
C VAL A 78 3.45 -0.06 1.82
N THR A 79 4.33 -1.05 1.63
CA THR A 79 4.74 -1.96 2.71
C THR A 79 5.41 -1.20 3.87
N GLU A 80 6.30 -0.26 3.55
CA GLU A 80 6.95 0.59 4.56
C GLU A 80 5.94 1.49 5.30
N PHE A 81 4.95 2.02 4.57
CA PHE A 81 3.91 2.84 5.17
C PHE A 81 3.02 2.02 6.11
N GLN A 82 2.60 0.81 5.72
CA GLN A 82 1.82 -0.09 6.58
C GLN A 82 2.58 -0.42 7.87
N ALA A 83 3.88 -0.77 7.77
CA ALA A 83 4.70 -1.03 8.95
C ALA A 83 4.77 0.18 9.89
N LYS A 84 4.77 1.41 9.36
CA LYS A 84 4.76 2.65 10.16
C LYS A 84 3.40 2.92 10.82
N VAL A 85 2.31 2.63 10.11
CA VAL A 85 0.95 2.71 10.65
C VAL A 85 0.78 1.71 11.80
N ASP A 86 1.20 0.46 11.61
CA ASP A 86 1.17 -0.58 12.63
C ASP A 86 2.00 -0.19 13.87
N GLU A 87 3.22 0.31 13.66
CA GLU A 87 4.09 0.80 14.74
C GLU A 87 3.40 1.92 15.55
N LEU A 88 2.74 2.86 14.86
CA LEU A 88 2.06 3.98 15.48
C LEU A 88 0.81 3.55 16.24
N SER A 89 -0.04 2.70 15.65
CA SER A 89 -1.23 2.15 16.32
C SER A 89 -0.85 1.41 17.60
N ASN A 90 0.13 0.49 17.53
CA ASN A 90 0.61 -0.24 18.70
C ASN A 90 1.12 0.69 19.81
N LYS A 91 1.82 1.77 19.44
CA LYS A 91 2.34 2.74 20.40
C LYS A 91 1.21 3.52 21.08
N ILE A 92 0.20 3.96 20.31
CA ILE A 92 -0.96 4.68 20.85
C ILE A 92 -1.74 3.77 21.80
N GLU A 93 -1.96 2.51 21.44
CA GLU A 93 -2.63 1.54 22.32
C GLU A 93 -1.87 1.33 23.63
N SER A 94 -0.54 1.14 23.56
CA SER A 94 0.30 1.02 24.75
C SER A 94 0.26 2.27 25.62
N ASP A 95 0.28 3.47 25.02
CA ASP A 95 0.19 4.73 25.75
C ASP A 95 -1.21 4.89 26.38
N MET A 96 -2.28 4.46 25.71
CA MET A 96 -3.65 4.48 26.23
C MET A 96 -3.81 3.58 27.46
N ASP A 97 -3.20 2.39 27.43
CA ASP A 97 -3.20 1.46 28.57
C ASP A 97 -2.39 2.00 29.75
N ASN A 98 -1.25 2.65 29.51
CA ASN A 98 -0.47 3.31 30.55
C ASN A 98 -1.24 4.45 31.24
N ILE A 99 -2.14 5.14 30.52
CA ILE A 99 -2.98 6.21 31.06
C ILE A 99 -4.17 5.64 31.88
N ARG A 100 -4.58 4.38 31.65
CA ARG A 100 -5.65 3.71 32.42
C ARG A 100 -5.23 3.27 33.82
N VAL A 101 -3.93 3.10 34.07
CA VAL A 101 -3.32 2.75 35.37
C VAL A 101 -3.23 3.97 36.27
#